data_AF-A0A5J4V549-F1
#
_entry.id   AF-A0A5J4V549-F1
#
_cell.length_a   1.000
_cell.length_b   1.000
_cell.length_c   1.000
_cell.angle_alpha   90.00
_cell.angle_beta   90.00
_cell.angle_gamma   90.00
#
_symmetry.space_group_name_H-M   'P 1'
#
loop_
_entity.id
_entity.type
_entity.pdbx_description
1 polymer ?
#
loop_
_entity_poly.entity_id
_entity_poly.type
_entity_poly.pdbx_seq_one_letter_code
_entity_poly.pdbx_strand_id
1 'polypeptide(L)'
;MKTHITKSQENLQTIENLLKTFAIQPFQNDGEHHFSIKEIKPESQMPSLFDKEVIISLSDSDHDITQMQNSFITLEFKMNLLFDNKFDKFDDAYKEGTFIFVELKNSAELIRVYVLYHRGRTIDGSLQNDATTESFIYNTIKPKSEKNNNRFVHSLYENVRKDDISCCGRYLSIKEISDVLAPQTAVPYAMPVGFTVSIPLDDLLIFFAFSEYPNSLFGDLKIKFKINPSAFVFCQVDPVLSMAKYYTINKDELLSSGQDKLKDIDLFFRNWSLTFQYTNMYTQIGCTADLITGIRAEELAASGLKNLVCDIKLVTVSVRNYIIEAVTANMCGYKASESCLNRVHQFYQSRPFPVPAQRIESQVFPSAASSAGIKTTQNIPLSHVTDMCLLFPKDARHVTCYENPCYFDMQINTMNRNFPDFPMNTLNEQFFTMQLQANNLDNIFEACDEYEDSLATPRANKTRRYNPVSDYTSFFITIQCERNCNGALTFDGLDTQNQNTSIELKGHPIFAGEIDTYYNVDTNGKHPPPPILCTVHDTFWLFSPASGGSCLYDTTHSFDQVINQVTV
;
A
#
# COMPACT_ATOMS: atom_id res chain seq x y z
N MET A 1 -3.44 40.22 -2.38
CA MET A 1 -3.07 38.99 -1.67
C MET A 1 -2.34 38.12 -2.67
N LYS A 2 -1.00 38.10 -2.60
CA LYS A 2 -0.17 37.26 -3.46
C LYS A 2 -0.32 35.83 -2.96
N THR A 3 -0.88 34.97 -3.81
CA THR A 3 -0.95 33.54 -3.62
C THR A 3 0.47 33.00 -3.53
N HIS A 4 0.85 32.55 -2.34
CA HIS A 4 2.08 31.81 -2.09
C HIS A 4 1.94 30.44 -2.75
N ILE A 5 2.57 30.27 -3.91
CA ILE A 5 2.80 28.97 -4.54
C ILE A 5 3.86 28.25 -3.70
N THR A 6 3.61 26.99 -3.40
CA THR A 6 4.37 26.16 -2.45
C THR A 6 5.63 25.55 -3.03
N LYS A 7 6.60 25.35 -2.14
CA LYS A 7 7.93 24.79 -2.37
C LYS A 7 7.99 23.41 -3.03
N SER A 8 6.97 22.54 -2.88
CA SER A 8 6.90 21.26 -3.60
C SER A 8 6.51 21.43 -5.07
N GLN A 9 5.58 22.35 -5.34
CA GLN A 9 5.30 22.83 -6.69
C GLN A 9 6.48 23.61 -7.24
N GLU A 10 7.22 24.41 -6.45
CA GLU A 10 8.47 25.02 -6.94
C GLU A 10 9.56 23.99 -7.25
N ASN A 11 9.70 22.91 -6.49
CA ASN A 11 10.68 21.84 -6.76
C ASN A 11 10.31 21.01 -7.99
N LEU A 12 9.05 20.60 -8.12
CA LEU A 12 8.52 19.97 -9.33
C LEU A 12 8.58 20.94 -10.50
N GLN A 13 8.27 22.21 -10.33
CA GLN A 13 8.38 23.22 -11.38
C GLN A 13 9.83 23.55 -11.68
N THR A 14 10.79 23.36 -10.78
CA THR A 14 12.22 23.57 -11.04
C THR A 14 12.80 22.38 -11.79
N ILE A 15 12.46 21.14 -11.42
CA ILE A 15 12.81 19.92 -12.17
C ILE A 15 12.08 19.90 -13.51
N GLU A 16 10.78 20.18 -13.53
CA GLU A 16 9.97 20.30 -14.75
C GLU A 16 10.39 21.50 -15.59
N ASN A 17 10.89 22.61 -15.02
CA ASN A 17 11.49 23.71 -15.79
C ASN A 17 12.89 23.36 -16.28
N LEU A 18 13.71 22.64 -15.51
CA LEU A 18 15.02 22.14 -15.94
C LEU A 18 14.81 21.14 -17.08
N LEU A 19 13.90 20.18 -16.89
CA LEU A 19 13.43 19.24 -17.90
C LEU A 19 12.80 20.00 -19.06
N LYS A 20 11.87 20.96 -18.91
CA LYS A 20 11.37 21.79 -20.04
C LYS A 20 12.48 22.60 -20.74
N THR A 21 13.57 22.93 -20.04
CA THR A 21 14.75 23.60 -20.61
C THR A 21 15.64 22.62 -21.39
N PHE A 22 15.63 21.32 -21.05
CA PHE A 22 16.48 20.27 -21.63
C PHE A 22 15.74 19.14 -22.37
N ALA A 23 14.42 19.07 -22.31
CA ALA A 23 13.55 17.96 -22.68
C ALA A 23 12.09 18.44 -22.83
N ILE A 24 11.60 18.37 -24.06
CA ILE A 24 10.19 18.46 -24.47
C ILE A 24 9.59 19.88 -24.49
N GLN A 25 9.49 20.46 -25.70
CA GLN A 25 8.32 21.27 -26.02
C GLN A 25 7.09 20.36 -25.92
N PRO A 26 6.01 20.76 -25.23
CA PRO A 26 4.81 19.93 -25.12
C PRO A 26 4.38 19.48 -26.51
N PHE A 27 4.10 18.17 -26.65
CA PHE A 27 3.65 17.60 -27.91
C PHE A 27 2.46 18.41 -28.41
N GLN A 28 2.61 19.12 -29.54
CA GLN A 28 1.50 19.84 -30.13
C GLN A 28 0.54 18.80 -30.73
N ASN A 29 -0.60 18.64 -30.07
CA ASN A 29 -1.73 17.93 -30.64
C ASN A 29 -2.13 18.65 -31.95
N ASP A 30 -2.22 17.91 -33.05
CA ASP A 30 -2.61 18.43 -34.37
C ASP A 30 -4.11 18.67 -34.51
N GLY A 31 -4.91 18.27 -33.51
CA GLY A 31 -6.36 18.38 -33.54
C GLY A 31 -7.04 17.33 -34.42
N GLU A 32 -6.29 16.46 -35.09
CA GLU A 32 -6.80 15.35 -35.91
C GLU A 32 -6.75 14.03 -35.13
N HIS A 33 -5.74 13.88 -34.26
CA HIS A 33 -5.54 12.69 -33.47
C HIS A 33 -6.13 12.81 -32.06
N HIS A 34 -7.00 11.87 -31.72
CA HIS A 34 -7.80 11.89 -30.51
C HIS A 34 -7.19 11.00 -29.42
N PHE A 35 -7.34 11.43 -28.16
CA PHE A 35 -7.13 10.58 -26.99
C PHE A 35 -7.97 9.31 -27.14
N SER A 36 -7.35 8.16 -26.88
CA SER A 36 -8.03 6.87 -26.90
C SER A 36 -7.48 5.94 -25.83
N ILE A 37 -8.31 4.98 -25.44
CA ILE A 37 -7.98 3.93 -24.49
C ILE A 37 -7.92 2.62 -25.26
N LYS A 38 -6.86 1.84 -25.04
CA LYS A 38 -6.66 0.53 -25.63
C LYS A 38 -6.68 -0.53 -24.55
N GLU A 39 -7.59 -1.48 -24.68
CA GLU A 39 -7.62 -2.67 -23.85
C GLU A 39 -6.66 -3.72 -24.41
N ILE A 40 -5.64 -4.04 -23.64
CA ILE A 40 -4.63 -5.04 -23.99
C ILE A 40 -4.85 -6.27 -23.11
N LYS A 41 -4.88 -7.46 -23.72
CA LYS A 41 -4.92 -8.74 -23.02
C LYS A 41 -3.50 -9.25 -22.74
N PRO A 42 -3.27 -10.03 -21.67
CA PRO A 42 -1.96 -10.57 -21.36
C PRO A 42 -1.48 -11.53 -22.44
N GLU A 43 -0.16 -11.60 -22.62
CA GLU A 43 0.49 -12.62 -23.44
C GLU A 43 0.50 -13.98 -22.74
N SER A 44 0.38 -13.97 -21.40
CA SER A 44 0.24 -15.16 -20.60
C SER A 44 -1.13 -15.80 -20.76
N GLN A 45 -1.18 -17.14 -20.72
CA GLN A 45 -2.41 -17.90 -20.81
C GLN A 45 -3.32 -17.63 -19.60
N MET A 46 -4.60 -17.35 -19.87
CA MET A 46 -5.65 -17.19 -18.86
C MET A 46 -6.73 -18.29 -19.01
N PRO A 47 -7.36 -18.76 -17.92
CA PRO A 47 -7.05 -18.43 -16.53
C PRO A 47 -5.68 -18.99 -16.10
N SER A 48 -5.02 -18.31 -15.18
CA SER A 48 -3.69 -18.66 -14.67
C SER A 48 -3.76 -19.19 -13.24
N LEU A 49 -3.04 -20.29 -12.99
CA LEU A 49 -2.99 -20.95 -11.68
C LEU A 49 -2.09 -20.18 -10.70
N PHE A 50 -2.16 -20.58 -9.43
CA PHE A 50 -1.36 -20.04 -8.32
C PHE A 50 0.15 -19.88 -8.64
N ASP A 51 0.73 -18.75 -8.22
CA ASP A 51 2.14 -18.36 -8.33
C ASP A 51 2.73 -18.29 -9.76
N LYS A 52 1.87 -18.19 -10.79
CA LYS A 52 2.29 -17.98 -12.17
C LYS A 52 2.55 -16.51 -12.47
N GLU A 53 3.53 -16.28 -13.34
CA GLU A 53 3.85 -14.94 -13.86
C GLU A 53 2.81 -14.51 -14.90
N VAL A 54 2.48 -13.23 -14.90
CA VAL A 54 1.66 -12.58 -15.92
C VAL A 54 2.53 -11.60 -16.69
N ILE A 55 2.54 -11.72 -18.01
CA ILE A 55 3.19 -10.79 -18.95
C ILE A 55 2.09 -10.03 -19.69
N ILE A 56 2.15 -8.71 -19.67
CA ILE A 56 1.21 -7.84 -20.37
C ILE A 56 1.92 -6.61 -20.96
N SER A 57 1.50 -6.20 -22.15
CA SER A 57 2.03 -4.99 -22.79
C SER A 57 1.47 -3.74 -22.10
N LEU A 58 2.33 -2.74 -21.94
CA LEU A 58 2.04 -1.39 -21.46
C LEU A 58 2.12 -0.37 -22.60
N SER A 59 2.00 -0.83 -23.84
CA SER A 59 2.07 -0.01 -25.05
C SER A 59 1.24 -0.64 -26.16
N ASP A 60 0.70 0.19 -27.05
CA ASP A 60 -0.11 -0.21 -28.19
C ASP A 60 0.36 0.55 -29.44
N SER A 61 0.40 -0.14 -30.59
CA SER A 61 0.87 0.46 -31.86
C SER A 61 -0.04 1.56 -32.40
N ASP A 62 -1.29 1.63 -31.95
CA ASP A 62 -2.20 2.72 -32.31
C ASP A 62 -1.90 4.03 -31.56
N HIS A 63 -1.07 3.98 -30.51
CA HIS A 63 -0.62 5.14 -29.77
C HIS A 63 0.82 5.47 -30.11
N ASP A 64 1.09 6.70 -30.56
CA ASP A 64 2.47 7.19 -30.65
C ASP A 64 3.04 7.50 -29.26
N ILE A 65 2.15 7.90 -28.35
CA ILE A 65 2.46 8.27 -26.96
C ILE A 65 1.43 7.60 -26.04
N THR A 66 1.92 6.85 -25.07
CA THR A 66 1.14 6.29 -23.97
C THR A 66 1.22 7.19 -22.75
N GLN A 67 0.07 7.53 -22.16
CA GLN A 67 -0.01 8.28 -20.91
C GLN A 67 -0.01 7.31 -19.73
N MET A 68 1.16 7.07 -19.16
CA MET A 68 1.37 6.08 -18.08
C MET A 68 0.56 6.45 -16.84
N GLN A 69 0.57 7.72 -16.41
CA GLN A 69 -0.21 8.23 -15.26
C GLN A 69 -1.74 8.04 -15.39
N ASN A 70 -2.26 7.89 -16.61
CA ASN A 70 -3.70 7.69 -16.85
C ASN A 70 -4.05 6.22 -17.12
N SER A 71 -3.05 5.34 -17.12
CA SER A 71 -3.20 3.94 -17.50
C SER A 71 -3.18 3.05 -16.27
N PHE A 72 -3.85 1.90 -16.36
CA PHE A 72 -3.97 0.97 -15.23
C PHE A 72 -4.10 -0.48 -15.69
N ILE A 73 -3.76 -1.41 -14.80
CA ILE A 73 -3.92 -2.86 -14.99
C ILE A 73 -5.06 -3.34 -14.10
N THR A 74 -6.05 -4.00 -14.69
CA THR A 74 -7.15 -4.64 -13.95
C THR A 74 -6.94 -6.15 -13.90
N LEU A 75 -7.09 -6.73 -12.72
CA LEU A 75 -7.04 -8.16 -12.46
C LEU A 75 -8.39 -8.64 -11.94
N GLU A 76 -8.88 -9.73 -12.51
CA GLU A 76 -10.02 -10.48 -12.00
C GLU A 76 -9.54 -11.86 -11.53
N PHE A 77 -9.82 -12.23 -10.29
CA PHE A 77 -9.37 -13.50 -9.74
C PHE A 77 -10.32 -14.05 -8.69
N LYS A 78 -10.31 -15.37 -8.54
CA LYS A 78 -11.00 -16.08 -7.46
C LYS A 78 -10.01 -16.56 -6.44
N MET A 79 -10.32 -16.32 -5.16
CA MET A 79 -9.50 -16.73 -4.04
C MET A 79 -10.32 -17.58 -3.09
N ASN A 80 -9.74 -18.69 -2.62
CA ASN A 80 -10.37 -19.53 -1.61
C ASN A 80 -9.91 -19.06 -0.22
N LEU A 81 -10.76 -18.27 0.43
CA LEU A 81 -10.58 -17.87 1.82
C LEU A 81 -10.83 -19.05 2.75
N LEU A 82 -10.10 -19.08 3.86
CA LEU A 82 -10.18 -20.10 4.89
C LEU A 82 -10.47 -19.43 6.23
N PHE A 83 -11.57 -19.82 6.87
CA PHE A 83 -11.96 -19.37 8.21
C PHE A 83 -11.74 -20.50 9.21
N ASP A 84 -11.15 -20.17 10.37
CA ASP A 84 -10.97 -21.14 11.47
C ASP A 84 -12.21 -21.26 12.39
N ASN A 85 -13.19 -20.36 12.22
CA ASN A 85 -14.43 -20.30 12.98
C ASN A 85 -15.66 -20.17 12.07
N LYS A 86 -16.82 -20.60 12.58
CA LYS A 86 -18.14 -20.30 12.01
C LYS A 86 -18.79 -19.11 12.71
N PHE A 87 -19.79 -18.54 12.04
CA PHE A 87 -20.60 -17.41 12.50
C PHE A 87 -22.05 -17.85 12.83
N ASP A 88 -22.21 -19.06 13.38
CA ASP A 88 -23.51 -19.71 13.58
C ASP A 88 -24.37 -19.07 14.68
N LYS A 89 -23.79 -18.19 15.52
CA LYS A 89 -24.47 -17.57 16.66
C LYS A 89 -25.12 -16.23 16.35
N PHE A 90 -25.26 -15.88 15.07
CA PHE A 90 -26.03 -14.73 14.63
C PHE A 90 -27.49 -15.11 14.47
N ASP A 91 -28.38 -14.30 15.06
CA ASP A 91 -29.80 -14.33 14.68
C ASP A 91 -29.95 -13.83 13.24
N ASP A 92 -30.92 -14.39 12.50
CA ASP A 92 -31.11 -14.09 11.07
C ASP A 92 -31.39 -12.61 10.79
N ALA A 93 -31.92 -11.87 11.77
CA ALA A 93 -32.15 -10.44 11.67
C ALA A 93 -30.87 -9.62 11.48
N TYR A 94 -29.72 -10.11 11.96
CA TYR A 94 -28.47 -9.36 11.99
C TYR A 94 -27.44 -9.78 10.93
N LYS A 95 -27.60 -10.97 10.34
CA LYS A 95 -26.62 -11.54 9.40
C LYS A 95 -26.41 -10.72 8.13
N GLU A 96 -27.46 -10.06 7.64
CA GLU A 96 -27.43 -9.29 6.38
C GLU A 96 -26.86 -7.88 6.55
N GLY A 97 -26.94 -7.31 7.75
CA GLY A 97 -26.47 -5.95 8.04
C GLY A 97 -25.10 -5.90 8.74
N THR A 98 -24.43 -7.04 8.88
CA THR A 98 -23.09 -7.15 9.47
C THR A 98 -22.12 -7.76 8.46
N PHE A 99 -20.89 -7.24 8.42
CA PHE A 99 -19.94 -7.55 7.36
C PHE A 99 -18.53 -7.76 7.90
N ILE A 100 -17.79 -8.64 7.23
CA ILE A 100 -16.32 -8.70 7.30
C ILE A 100 -15.81 -8.15 5.97
N PHE A 101 -14.93 -7.17 6.06
CA PHE A 101 -14.21 -6.67 4.89
C PHE A 101 -12.96 -7.52 4.67
N VAL A 102 -12.69 -7.91 3.42
CA VAL A 102 -11.47 -8.63 3.04
C VAL A 102 -10.93 -8.03 1.75
N GLU A 103 -9.82 -7.30 1.79
CA GLU A 103 -9.07 -6.91 0.57
C GLU A 103 -7.68 -6.29 0.80
N LEU A 104 -7.18 -5.42 -0.09
CA LEU A 104 -5.90 -4.72 0.02
C LEU A 104 -6.08 -3.32 0.63
N LYS A 105 -5.03 -2.74 1.24
CA LYS A 105 -5.05 -1.34 1.68
C LYS A 105 -4.80 -0.41 0.49
N ASN A 106 -3.93 -0.82 -0.43
CA ASN A 106 -3.75 -0.22 -1.75
C ASN A 106 -3.61 -1.32 -2.82
N SER A 107 -4.21 -1.09 -4.00
CA SER A 107 -4.25 -2.10 -5.06
C SER A 107 -2.88 -2.55 -5.58
N ALA A 108 -1.87 -1.67 -5.60
CA ALA A 108 -0.52 -1.98 -6.07
C ALA A 108 0.24 -2.94 -5.13
N GLU A 109 -0.14 -3.00 -3.84
CA GLU A 109 0.41 -3.97 -2.87
C GLU A 109 0.19 -5.42 -3.32
N LEU A 110 -0.76 -5.66 -4.24
CA LEU A 110 -0.99 -6.96 -4.86
C LEU A 110 0.22 -7.48 -5.62
N ILE A 111 1.06 -6.62 -6.19
CA ILE A 111 2.23 -7.07 -6.97
C ILE A 111 3.34 -7.48 -6.01
N ARG A 112 3.80 -8.73 -6.12
CA ARG A 112 4.90 -9.28 -5.31
C ARG A 112 6.26 -8.95 -5.89
N VAL A 113 6.38 -9.20 -7.20
CA VAL A 113 7.62 -9.11 -7.97
C VAL A 113 7.23 -8.61 -9.34
N TYR A 114 8.01 -7.69 -9.91
CA TYR A 114 7.88 -7.31 -11.31
C TYR A 114 9.25 -7.13 -11.97
N VAL A 115 9.25 -7.22 -13.29
CA VAL A 115 10.38 -6.87 -14.15
C VAL A 115 9.86 -6.34 -15.47
N LEU A 116 10.56 -5.36 -16.05
CA LEU A 116 10.14 -4.71 -17.29
C LEU A 116 10.89 -5.26 -18.49
N TYR A 117 10.21 -5.25 -19.63
CA TYR A 117 10.74 -5.66 -20.91
C TYR A 117 10.60 -4.54 -21.92
N HIS A 118 11.63 -4.39 -22.73
CA HIS A 118 11.68 -3.49 -23.86
C HIS A 118 12.08 -4.31 -25.08
N ARG A 119 11.24 -4.33 -26.14
CA ARG A 119 11.54 -5.04 -27.39
C ARG A 119 11.91 -6.52 -27.21
N GLY A 120 11.17 -7.19 -26.33
CA GLY A 120 11.38 -8.61 -26.00
C GLY A 120 12.65 -8.90 -25.20
N ARG A 121 13.37 -7.88 -24.70
CA ARG A 121 14.52 -8.03 -23.80
C ARG A 121 14.18 -7.50 -22.43
N THR A 122 14.66 -8.16 -21.39
CA THR A 122 14.58 -7.64 -20.02
C THR A 122 15.38 -6.34 -19.92
N ILE A 123 14.81 -5.34 -19.26
CA ILE A 123 15.54 -4.12 -18.92
C ILE A 123 16.36 -4.42 -17.67
N ASP A 124 17.68 -4.36 -17.79
CA ASP A 124 18.60 -4.58 -16.68
C ASP A 124 18.32 -3.59 -15.53
N GLY A 125 18.36 -4.07 -14.29
CA GLY A 125 18.06 -3.25 -13.10
C GLY A 125 16.58 -3.06 -12.78
N SER A 126 15.65 -3.35 -13.71
CA SER A 126 14.20 -3.14 -13.48
C SER A 126 13.50 -4.21 -12.62
N LEU A 127 14.23 -5.27 -12.23
CA LEU A 127 13.67 -6.32 -11.36
C LEU A 127 13.47 -5.77 -9.95
N GLN A 128 12.22 -5.76 -9.50
CA GLN A 128 11.83 -5.51 -8.12
C GLN A 128 11.36 -6.83 -7.48
N ASN A 129 12.08 -7.28 -6.46
CA ASN A 129 11.83 -8.56 -5.78
C ASN A 129 10.84 -8.46 -4.61
N ASP A 130 10.60 -7.25 -4.10
CA ASP A 130 9.67 -7.00 -2.99
C ASP A 130 8.82 -5.76 -3.29
N ALA A 131 8.01 -5.89 -4.36
CA ALA A 131 7.13 -4.82 -4.82
C ALA A 131 6.01 -4.52 -3.81
N THR A 132 5.59 -5.51 -3.01
CA THR A 132 4.57 -5.28 -1.97
C THR A 132 5.07 -4.28 -0.92
N THR A 133 6.30 -4.45 -0.43
CA THR A 133 6.90 -3.51 0.54
C THR A 133 7.20 -2.14 -0.08
N GLU A 134 7.69 -2.11 -1.33
CA GLU A 134 7.87 -0.87 -2.09
C GLU A 134 6.55 -0.09 -2.20
N SER A 135 5.48 -0.77 -2.64
CA SER A 135 4.14 -0.19 -2.76
C SER A 135 3.57 0.24 -1.40
N PHE A 136 3.80 -0.52 -0.33
CA PHE A 136 3.38 -0.12 1.02
C PHE A 136 4.01 1.22 1.42
N ILE A 137 5.34 1.34 1.32
CA ILE A 137 6.06 2.55 1.72
C ILE A 137 5.62 3.74 0.86
N TYR A 138 5.67 3.59 -0.47
CA TYR A 138 5.37 4.66 -1.41
C TYR A 138 3.91 5.12 -1.32
N ASN A 139 2.95 4.20 -1.33
CA ASN A 139 1.53 4.55 -1.33
C ASN A 139 1.01 4.94 0.07
N THR A 140 1.70 4.58 1.16
CA THR A 140 1.32 5.04 2.52
C THR A 140 1.50 6.55 2.67
N ILE A 141 2.52 7.14 2.05
CA ILE A 141 2.83 8.57 2.17
C ILE A 141 2.21 9.44 1.06
N LYS A 142 1.40 8.86 0.17
CA LYS A 142 0.62 9.66 -0.79
C LYS A 142 -0.33 10.62 -0.06
N PRO A 143 -0.50 11.87 -0.55
CA PRO A 143 -1.37 12.85 0.08
C PRO A 143 -2.82 12.37 0.24
N LYS A 144 -3.48 12.80 1.31
CA LYS A 144 -4.89 12.48 1.61
C LYS A 144 -5.84 12.81 0.46
N SER A 145 -5.61 13.92 -0.24
CA SER A 145 -6.45 14.34 -1.38
C SER A 145 -6.35 13.37 -2.57
N GLU A 146 -5.15 12.86 -2.86
CA GLU A 146 -4.92 11.88 -3.93
C GLU A 146 -5.64 10.57 -3.62
N LYS A 147 -5.46 10.06 -2.40
CA LYS A 147 -6.11 8.82 -1.94
C LYS A 147 -7.63 8.91 -1.96
N ASN A 148 -8.19 10.06 -1.61
CA ASN A 148 -9.64 10.29 -1.65
C ASN A 148 -10.22 10.41 -3.06
N ASN A 149 -9.42 10.86 -4.03
CA ASN A 149 -9.82 11.00 -5.43
C ASN A 149 -9.71 9.67 -6.17
N ASN A 150 -8.67 8.88 -5.89
CA ASN A 150 -8.45 7.55 -6.45
C ASN A 150 -9.21 6.48 -5.66
N ARG A 151 -10.54 6.63 -5.66
CA ARG A 151 -11.46 5.64 -5.09
C ARG A 151 -11.30 4.30 -5.80
N PHE A 152 -11.55 3.19 -5.10
CA PHE A 152 -11.30 1.82 -5.58
C PHE A 152 -9.83 1.42 -5.75
N VAL A 153 -8.88 2.33 -5.48
CA VAL A 153 -7.44 2.03 -5.42
C VAL A 153 -6.96 1.98 -3.98
N HIS A 154 -7.40 2.94 -3.15
CA HIS A 154 -7.10 2.98 -1.73
C HIS A 154 -8.31 2.62 -0.87
N SER A 155 -8.12 1.70 0.06
CA SER A 155 -9.11 1.28 1.04
C SER A 155 -8.78 1.89 2.40
N LEU A 156 -9.13 3.18 2.57
CA LEU A 156 -8.95 3.86 3.85
C LEU A 156 -9.88 3.23 4.90
N TYR A 157 -9.34 2.82 6.06
CA TYR A 157 -10.09 2.20 7.15
C TYR A 157 -11.27 3.06 7.59
N GLU A 158 -11.11 4.38 7.61
CA GLU A 158 -12.19 5.31 7.96
C GLU A 158 -13.40 5.26 7.02
N ASN A 159 -13.20 4.83 5.78
CA ASN A 159 -14.28 4.58 4.82
C ASN A 159 -14.80 3.15 4.96
N VAL A 160 -13.88 2.18 5.08
CA VAL A 160 -14.23 0.75 5.19
C VAL A 160 -15.04 0.44 6.44
N ARG A 161 -14.66 0.97 7.61
CA ARG A 161 -15.42 0.82 8.86
C ARG A 161 -16.86 1.34 8.75
N LYS A 162 -17.11 2.26 7.81
CA LYS A 162 -18.41 2.87 7.57
C LYS A 162 -19.21 2.15 6.49
N ASP A 163 -18.76 1.00 5.97
CA ASP A 163 -19.39 0.29 4.84
C ASP A 163 -19.49 1.18 3.58
N ASP A 164 -18.39 1.84 3.22
CA ASP A 164 -18.29 2.62 1.98
C ASP A 164 -17.94 1.71 0.80
N ILE A 165 -18.71 1.81 -0.28
CA ILE A 165 -18.55 0.97 -1.48
C ILE A 165 -17.29 1.28 -2.30
N SER A 166 -16.65 2.42 -2.05
CA SER A 166 -15.56 2.96 -2.87
C SER A 166 -14.17 2.51 -2.44
N CYS A 167 -14.10 1.28 -1.94
CA CYS A 167 -12.87 0.59 -1.57
C CYS A 167 -12.38 -0.31 -2.72
N CYS A 168 -11.08 -0.58 -2.75
CA CYS A 168 -10.57 -1.79 -3.38
C CYS A 168 -11.02 -2.90 -2.42
N GLY A 169 -12.15 -3.58 -2.66
CA GLY A 169 -12.56 -4.66 -1.74
C GLY A 169 -13.91 -5.33 -1.90
N ARG A 170 -14.07 -6.38 -1.09
CA ARG A 170 -15.33 -7.10 -0.92
C ARG A 170 -15.77 -7.05 0.53
N TYR A 171 -17.00 -6.59 0.73
CA TYR A 171 -17.75 -6.77 1.96
C TYR A 171 -18.46 -8.12 1.90
N LEU A 172 -18.07 -9.04 2.77
CA LEU A 172 -18.70 -10.34 2.92
C LEU A 172 -19.72 -10.23 4.05
N SER A 173 -21.00 -10.33 3.71
CA SER A 173 -22.04 -10.34 4.75
C SER A 173 -21.90 -11.59 5.61
N ILE A 174 -22.23 -11.49 6.89
CA ILE A 174 -22.23 -12.67 7.77
C ILE A 174 -23.21 -13.73 7.25
N LYS A 175 -24.29 -13.34 6.58
CA LYS A 175 -25.21 -14.26 5.89
C LYS A 175 -24.49 -15.09 4.83
N GLU A 176 -23.81 -14.41 3.90
CA GLU A 176 -23.08 -15.06 2.79
C GLU A 176 -22.02 -16.03 3.31
N ILE A 177 -21.24 -15.61 4.31
CA ILE A 177 -20.25 -16.49 4.95
C ILE A 177 -20.97 -17.68 5.59
N SER A 178 -21.98 -17.44 6.43
CA SER A 178 -22.69 -18.51 7.14
C SER A 178 -23.30 -19.54 6.20
N ASP A 179 -23.92 -19.11 5.10
CA ASP A 179 -24.56 -20.00 4.13
C ASP A 179 -23.53 -20.90 3.43
N VAL A 180 -22.35 -20.37 3.09
CA VAL A 180 -21.27 -21.14 2.46
C VAL A 180 -20.58 -22.09 3.45
N LEU A 181 -20.42 -21.67 4.71
CA LEU A 181 -19.73 -22.46 5.73
C LEU A 181 -20.65 -23.50 6.42
N ALA A 182 -21.97 -23.30 6.41
CA ALA A 182 -22.96 -24.18 7.05
C ALA A 182 -22.78 -25.67 6.70
N PRO A 183 -22.70 -26.10 5.42
CA PRO A 183 -22.59 -27.51 5.07
C PRO A 183 -21.21 -28.13 5.39
N GLN A 184 -20.21 -27.33 5.74
CA GLN A 184 -18.85 -27.81 5.96
C GLN A 184 -18.67 -28.31 7.40
N THR A 185 -18.04 -29.47 7.56
CA THR A 185 -17.88 -30.15 8.86
C THR A 185 -16.46 -30.10 9.42
N ALA A 186 -15.46 -29.74 8.59
CA ALA A 186 -14.06 -29.72 8.97
C ALA A 186 -13.47 -28.31 8.88
N VAL A 187 -12.74 -27.91 9.91
CA VAL A 187 -11.94 -26.67 9.98
C VAL A 187 -10.60 -26.92 9.26
N PRO A 188 -10.05 -25.96 8.49
CA PRO A 188 -10.61 -24.64 8.19
C PRO A 188 -11.72 -24.70 7.13
N TYR A 189 -12.72 -23.83 7.28
CA TYR A 189 -13.86 -23.72 6.38
C TYR A 189 -13.51 -22.86 5.17
N ALA A 190 -13.81 -23.34 3.96
CA ALA A 190 -13.41 -22.70 2.72
C ALA A 190 -14.55 -21.88 2.09
N MET A 191 -14.26 -20.66 1.67
CA MET A 191 -15.19 -19.80 0.94
C MET A 191 -14.52 -19.27 -0.34
N PRO A 192 -14.99 -19.64 -1.54
CA PRO A 192 -14.53 -19.04 -2.79
C PRO A 192 -15.09 -17.62 -2.92
N VAL A 193 -14.22 -16.64 -3.14
CA VAL A 193 -14.58 -15.22 -3.30
C VAL A 193 -13.91 -14.66 -4.57
N GLY A 194 -14.67 -13.90 -5.36
CA GLY A 194 -14.16 -13.21 -6.55
C GLY A 194 -13.75 -11.76 -6.26
N PHE A 195 -12.58 -11.37 -6.74
CA PHE A 195 -11.99 -10.04 -6.58
C PHE A 195 -11.71 -9.39 -7.93
N THR A 196 -11.81 -8.06 -7.96
CA THR A 196 -11.44 -7.23 -9.10
C THR A 196 -10.59 -6.09 -8.57
N VAL A 197 -9.33 -6.03 -9.00
CA VAL A 197 -8.34 -5.07 -8.51
C VAL A 197 -7.82 -4.25 -9.68
N SER A 198 -7.85 -2.92 -9.57
CA SER A 198 -7.30 -2.01 -10.56
C SER A 198 -6.08 -1.29 -10.00
N ILE A 199 -4.95 -1.46 -10.68
CA ILE A 199 -3.63 -0.95 -10.29
C ILE A 199 -3.24 0.17 -11.25
N PRO A 200 -3.33 1.45 -10.84
CA PRO A 200 -2.74 2.55 -11.59
C PRO A 200 -1.24 2.34 -11.79
N LEU A 201 -0.70 2.69 -12.97
CA LEU A 201 0.73 2.48 -13.21
C LEU A 201 1.60 3.42 -12.36
N ASP A 202 1.11 4.61 -12.03
CA ASP A 202 1.77 5.61 -11.18
C ASP A 202 1.74 5.27 -9.67
N ASP A 203 1.03 4.21 -9.27
CA ASP A 203 1.13 3.58 -7.94
C ASP A 203 2.32 2.60 -7.86
N LEU A 204 2.96 2.26 -8.99
CA LEU A 204 4.22 1.52 -9.04
C LEU A 204 5.38 2.51 -9.05
N LEU A 205 6.25 2.43 -8.04
CA LEU A 205 7.31 3.41 -7.81
C LEU A 205 8.20 3.61 -9.05
N ILE A 206 8.49 2.55 -9.81
CA ILE A 206 9.32 2.65 -11.02
C ILE A 206 8.73 3.57 -12.11
N PHE A 207 7.42 3.84 -12.07
CA PHE A 207 6.71 4.71 -13.01
C PHE A 207 6.27 6.04 -12.38
N PHE A 208 6.65 6.37 -11.14
CA PHE A 208 6.08 7.51 -10.42
C PHE A 208 6.23 8.86 -11.16
N ALA A 209 7.35 9.07 -11.86
CA ALA A 209 7.60 10.29 -12.64
C ALA A 209 7.33 10.11 -14.15
N PHE A 210 6.80 8.95 -14.53
CA PHE A 210 6.55 8.59 -15.92
C PHE A 210 5.15 9.09 -16.32
N SER A 211 5.08 10.29 -16.88
CA SER A 211 3.80 10.85 -17.37
C SER A 211 3.45 10.29 -18.76
N GLU A 212 4.38 10.40 -19.70
CA GLU A 212 4.20 10.05 -21.11
C GLU A 212 5.35 9.17 -21.62
N TYR A 213 5.00 8.08 -22.30
CA TYR A 213 5.91 7.12 -22.93
C TYR A 213 5.79 7.18 -24.46
N PRO A 214 6.80 7.71 -25.17
CA PRO A 214 6.82 7.76 -26.64
C PRO A 214 7.03 6.38 -27.31
N ASN A 215 5.94 5.61 -27.46
CA ASN A 215 5.94 4.30 -28.14
C ASN A 215 6.59 4.36 -29.53
N SER A 216 6.32 5.40 -30.31
CA SER A 216 6.81 5.52 -31.69
C SER A 216 8.33 5.69 -31.76
N LEU A 217 8.96 6.23 -30.71
CA LEU A 217 10.40 6.46 -30.64
C LEU A 217 11.13 5.31 -29.96
N PHE A 218 10.57 4.81 -28.87
CA PHE A 218 11.25 3.84 -28.00
C PHE A 218 10.79 2.42 -28.26
N GLY A 219 9.59 2.20 -28.79
CA GLY A 219 9.02 0.87 -29.06
C GLY A 219 8.22 0.33 -27.88
N ASP A 220 8.00 -0.98 -27.87
CA ASP A 220 7.12 -1.64 -26.91
C ASP A 220 7.73 -1.73 -25.51
N LEU A 221 6.90 -1.44 -24.51
CA LEU A 221 7.16 -1.64 -23.09
C LEU A 221 6.19 -2.70 -22.55
N LYS A 222 6.69 -3.65 -21.78
CA LYS A 222 5.87 -4.69 -21.13
C LYS A 222 6.28 -4.86 -19.68
N ILE A 223 5.34 -5.31 -18.86
CA ILE A 223 5.59 -5.73 -17.48
C ILE A 223 5.32 -7.21 -17.32
N LYS A 224 6.23 -7.88 -16.63
CA LYS A 224 6.03 -9.24 -16.14
C LYS A 224 5.97 -9.20 -14.63
N PHE A 225 4.91 -9.73 -14.03
CA PHE A 225 4.74 -9.67 -12.59
C PHE A 225 4.13 -10.96 -12.00
N LYS A 226 4.29 -11.11 -10.68
CA LYS A 226 3.57 -12.09 -9.84
C LYS A 226 2.76 -11.35 -8.79
N ILE A 227 1.65 -11.95 -8.34
CA ILE A 227 0.83 -11.38 -7.26
C ILE A 227 1.16 -11.96 -5.89
N ASN A 228 0.82 -11.22 -4.83
CA ASN A 228 1.01 -11.57 -3.43
C ASN A 228 -0.34 -11.66 -2.70
N PRO A 229 -0.96 -12.84 -2.57
CA PRO A 229 -2.20 -12.98 -1.81
C PRO A 229 -2.02 -12.67 -0.31
N SER A 230 -0.79 -12.68 0.21
CA SER A 230 -0.51 -12.37 1.62
C SER A 230 -0.68 -10.88 1.93
N ALA A 231 -0.67 -10.01 0.91
CA ALA A 231 -0.88 -8.57 1.06
C ALA A 231 -2.32 -8.21 1.48
N PHE A 232 -3.26 -9.14 1.30
CA PHE A 232 -4.63 -8.97 1.75
C PHE A 232 -4.70 -8.79 3.27
N VAL A 233 -5.68 -8.00 3.68
CA VAL A 233 -6.07 -7.70 5.04
C VAL A 233 -7.57 -7.96 5.22
N PHE A 234 -7.99 -8.14 6.46
CA PHE A 234 -9.40 -8.22 6.82
C PHE A 234 -9.69 -7.39 8.07
N CYS A 235 -10.93 -6.93 8.22
CA CYS A 235 -11.40 -6.28 9.43
C CYS A 235 -12.91 -6.46 9.63
N GLN A 236 -13.36 -6.32 10.87
CA GLN A 236 -14.78 -6.19 11.20
C GLN A 236 -15.25 -4.79 10.77
N VAL A 237 -16.26 -4.72 9.91
CA VAL A 237 -16.97 -3.45 9.66
C VAL A 237 -17.78 -3.10 10.90
N ASP A 238 -17.83 -1.81 11.26
CA ASP A 238 -18.59 -1.37 12.42
C ASP A 238 -20.06 -1.81 12.27
N PRO A 239 -20.52 -2.76 13.10
CA PRO A 239 -21.83 -3.36 12.94
C PRO A 239 -22.95 -2.36 13.21
N VAL A 240 -22.70 -1.28 13.97
CA VAL A 240 -23.71 -0.24 14.18
C VAL A 240 -23.89 0.58 12.91
N LEU A 241 -22.78 0.97 12.27
CA LEU A 241 -22.82 1.77 11.06
C LEU A 241 -23.35 0.96 9.87
N SER A 242 -22.87 -0.27 9.69
CA SER A 242 -23.34 -1.14 8.61
C SER A 242 -24.80 -1.55 8.79
N MET A 243 -25.25 -1.85 10.02
CA MET A 243 -26.65 -2.17 10.29
C MET A 243 -27.55 -0.96 10.04
N ALA A 244 -27.10 0.25 10.40
CA ALA A 244 -27.86 1.48 10.13
C ALA A 244 -28.03 1.72 8.63
N LYS A 245 -26.97 1.51 7.85
CA LYS A 245 -27.03 1.57 6.38
C LYS A 245 -27.95 0.51 5.80
N TYR A 246 -27.78 -0.75 6.20
CA TYR A 246 -28.63 -1.86 5.79
C TYR A 246 -30.12 -1.59 6.07
N TYR A 247 -30.44 -1.14 7.29
CA TYR A 247 -31.79 -0.78 7.69
C TYR A 247 -32.37 0.36 6.83
N THR A 248 -31.55 1.37 6.54
CA THR A 248 -31.99 2.53 5.75
C THR A 248 -32.26 2.15 4.29
N ILE A 249 -31.38 1.32 3.69
CA ILE A 249 -31.50 0.88 2.30
C ILE A 249 -32.69 -0.07 2.12
N ASN A 250 -32.88 -1.02 3.04
CA ASN A 250 -33.88 -2.09 2.92
C ASN A 250 -35.17 -1.82 3.69
N LYS A 251 -35.41 -0.55 4.08
CA LYS A 251 -36.51 -0.19 4.99
C LYS A 251 -37.88 -0.70 4.52
N ASP A 252 -38.21 -0.53 3.24
CA ASP A 252 -39.52 -0.92 2.69
C ASP A 252 -39.70 -2.45 2.63
N GLU A 253 -38.62 -3.18 2.33
CA GLU A 253 -38.62 -4.65 2.36
C GLU A 253 -38.73 -5.19 3.79
N LEU A 254 -38.03 -4.57 4.74
CA LEU A 254 -38.12 -4.92 6.16
C LEU A 254 -39.51 -4.64 6.73
N LEU A 255 -40.17 -3.55 6.31
CA LEU A 255 -41.55 -3.23 6.68
C LEU A 255 -42.57 -4.23 6.12
N SER A 256 -42.30 -4.84 4.97
CA SER A 256 -43.19 -5.80 4.32
C SER A 256 -42.94 -7.27 4.72
N SER A 257 -41.72 -7.63 5.15
CA SER A 257 -41.33 -9.00 5.51
C SER A 257 -41.70 -9.45 6.93
N GLY A 258 -42.26 -8.56 7.75
CA GLY A 258 -42.85 -8.87 9.07
C GLY A 258 -42.27 -8.03 10.21
N GLN A 259 -43.09 -7.77 11.25
CA GLN A 259 -42.72 -6.85 12.35
C GLN A 259 -41.58 -7.36 13.24
N ASP A 260 -41.26 -8.66 13.24
CA ASP A 260 -40.33 -9.22 14.22
C ASP A 260 -38.85 -8.94 13.87
N LYS A 261 -38.46 -9.02 12.58
CA LYS A 261 -37.10 -8.63 12.13
C LYS A 261 -36.81 -7.15 12.44
N LEU A 262 -37.81 -6.28 12.29
CA LEU A 262 -37.71 -4.87 12.65
C LEU A 262 -37.54 -4.63 14.15
N LYS A 263 -38.31 -5.34 15.00
CA LYS A 263 -38.16 -5.26 16.45
C LYS A 263 -36.76 -5.70 16.90
N ASP A 264 -36.21 -6.73 16.27
CA ASP A 264 -34.87 -7.22 16.59
C ASP A 264 -33.79 -6.22 16.17
N ILE A 265 -33.94 -5.55 15.01
CA ILE A 265 -33.04 -4.45 14.60
C ILE A 265 -33.17 -3.24 15.53
N ASP A 266 -34.38 -2.86 15.94
CA ASP A 266 -34.59 -1.79 16.93
C ASP A 266 -33.95 -2.14 18.28
N LEU A 267 -34.05 -3.40 18.70
CA LEU A 267 -33.40 -3.91 19.91
C LEU A 267 -31.88 -3.79 19.81
N PHE A 268 -31.30 -4.12 18.65
CA PHE A 268 -29.87 -4.00 18.39
C PHE A 268 -29.38 -2.58 18.67
N PHE A 269 -30.04 -1.55 18.13
CA PHE A 269 -29.61 -0.15 18.35
C PHE A 269 -29.82 0.33 19.78
N ARG A 270 -30.91 -0.09 20.43
CA ARG A 270 -31.21 0.32 21.82
C ARG A 270 -30.24 -0.27 22.83
N ASN A 271 -29.80 -1.50 22.59
CA ASN A 271 -29.03 -2.28 23.55
C ASN A 271 -27.58 -2.53 23.12
N TRP A 272 -27.11 -1.87 22.05
CA TRP A 272 -25.70 -1.92 21.67
C TRP A 272 -24.81 -1.39 22.80
N SER A 273 -23.87 -2.21 23.26
CA SER A 273 -23.00 -1.88 24.38
C SER A 273 -21.61 -1.46 23.93
N LEU A 274 -21.10 -0.37 24.51
CA LEU A 274 -19.70 0.04 24.37
C LEU A 274 -18.71 -0.95 25.03
N THR A 275 -19.21 -1.94 25.78
CA THR A 275 -18.38 -3.01 26.36
C THR A 275 -18.03 -4.11 25.36
N PHE A 276 -18.65 -4.14 24.18
CA PHE A 276 -18.28 -5.08 23.12
C PHE A 276 -16.93 -4.68 22.53
N GLN A 277 -15.89 -5.46 22.82
CA GLN A 277 -14.51 -5.18 22.44
C GLN A 277 -14.06 -6.17 21.37
N TYR A 278 -14.00 -5.70 20.12
CA TYR A 278 -13.44 -6.42 18.97
C TYR A 278 -12.30 -5.58 18.35
N THR A 279 -11.57 -6.15 17.41
CA THR A 279 -10.41 -5.48 16.79
C THR A 279 -10.86 -4.42 15.79
N ASN A 280 -10.62 -3.14 16.11
CA ASN A 280 -10.94 -1.99 15.25
C ASN A 280 -9.74 -1.54 14.39
N MET A 281 -9.12 -2.45 13.66
CA MET A 281 -8.04 -2.14 12.72
C MET A 281 -7.92 -3.24 11.66
N TYR A 282 -7.14 -3.00 10.62
CA TYR A 282 -6.81 -4.04 9.66
C TYR A 282 -5.98 -5.15 10.30
N THR A 283 -6.25 -6.37 9.88
CA THR A 283 -5.47 -7.56 10.26
C THR A 283 -4.97 -8.23 9.01
N GLN A 284 -3.66 -8.49 8.94
CA GLN A 284 -3.08 -9.21 7.81
C GLN A 284 -3.69 -10.60 7.66
N ILE A 285 -3.96 -11.02 6.42
CA ILE A 285 -4.35 -12.41 6.14
C ILE A 285 -3.36 -13.39 6.76
N GLY A 286 -3.91 -14.42 7.41
CA GLY A 286 -3.20 -15.40 8.19
C GLY A 286 -3.02 -15.02 9.66
N CYS A 287 -3.06 -13.74 10.03
CA CYS A 287 -3.07 -13.32 11.43
C CYS A 287 -4.46 -13.46 12.05
N THR A 288 -4.49 -13.41 13.39
CA THR A 288 -5.70 -13.55 14.20
C THR A 288 -6.22 -12.20 14.66
N ALA A 289 -7.53 -12.01 14.69
CA ALA A 289 -8.18 -10.85 15.29
C ALA A 289 -9.44 -11.24 16.07
N ASP A 290 -9.77 -10.45 17.09
CA ASP A 290 -11.04 -10.58 17.78
C ASP A 290 -12.17 -10.05 16.88
N LEU A 291 -13.00 -10.95 16.35
CA LEU A 291 -14.15 -10.64 15.51
C LEU A 291 -15.47 -10.99 16.22
N ILE A 292 -16.54 -10.33 15.80
CA ILE A 292 -17.89 -10.66 16.27
C ILE A 292 -18.35 -11.93 15.54
N THR A 293 -18.58 -12.99 16.30
CA THR A 293 -18.99 -14.31 15.78
C THR A 293 -20.43 -14.69 16.12
N GLY A 294 -21.11 -13.85 16.90
CA GLY A 294 -22.53 -13.99 17.20
C GLY A 294 -23.13 -12.67 17.66
N ILE A 295 -24.34 -12.40 17.21
CA ILE A 295 -25.20 -11.34 17.73
C ILE A 295 -26.59 -11.95 17.86
N ARG A 296 -27.15 -11.95 19.06
CA ARG A 296 -28.49 -12.51 19.30
C ARG A 296 -29.24 -11.80 20.41
N ALA A 297 -30.56 -11.91 20.36
CA ALA A 297 -31.45 -11.38 21.37
C ALA A 297 -31.80 -12.45 22.42
N GLU A 298 -31.24 -12.34 23.64
CA GLU A 298 -31.54 -13.26 24.75
C GLU A 298 -32.49 -12.62 25.77
N GLU A 299 -33.44 -13.38 26.33
CA GLU A 299 -34.31 -12.89 27.39
C GLU A 299 -33.56 -12.71 28.72
N LEU A 300 -33.69 -11.54 29.33
CA LEU A 300 -33.32 -11.32 30.73
C LEU A 300 -34.33 -12.04 31.62
N ALA A 301 -33.83 -12.90 32.50
CA ALA A 301 -34.68 -13.73 33.34
C ALA A 301 -35.73 -12.91 34.11
N ALA A 302 -36.98 -13.38 34.04
CA ALA A 302 -38.19 -12.96 34.76
C ALA A 302 -38.95 -11.69 34.30
N SER A 303 -38.43 -10.85 33.39
CA SER A 303 -39.14 -9.63 32.95
C SER A 303 -39.67 -9.66 31.50
N GLY A 304 -39.29 -10.65 30.70
CA GLY A 304 -39.61 -10.72 29.26
C GLY A 304 -38.88 -9.68 28.41
N LEU A 305 -38.00 -8.86 29.00
CA LEU A 305 -37.13 -7.93 28.28
C LEU A 305 -35.98 -8.71 27.64
N LYS A 306 -35.77 -8.55 26.33
CA LYS A 306 -34.60 -9.08 25.64
C LYS A 306 -33.40 -8.13 25.79
N ASN A 307 -32.21 -8.69 25.90
CA ASN A 307 -30.95 -7.98 25.79
C ASN A 307 -30.15 -8.48 24.58
N LEU A 308 -29.25 -7.64 24.07
CA LEU A 308 -28.35 -8.01 22.99
C LEU A 308 -27.12 -8.72 23.57
N VAL A 309 -26.84 -9.92 23.09
CA VAL A 309 -25.63 -10.67 23.42
C VAL A 309 -24.74 -10.72 22.19
N CYS A 310 -23.47 -10.34 22.38
CA CYS A 310 -22.43 -10.33 21.35
C CYS A 310 -21.35 -11.35 21.72
N ASP A 311 -21.12 -12.36 20.89
CA ASP A 311 -19.96 -13.26 21.05
C ASP A 311 -18.79 -12.73 20.24
N ILE A 312 -17.65 -12.66 20.90
CA ILE A 312 -16.40 -12.26 20.29
C ILE A 312 -15.43 -13.42 20.43
N LYS A 313 -14.77 -13.77 19.33
CA LYS A 313 -13.77 -14.84 19.29
C LYS A 313 -12.57 -14.40 18.47
N LEU A 314 -11.45 -15.01 18.79
CA LEU A 314 -10.26 -14.94 17.95
C LEU A 314 -10.53 -15.72 16.65
N VAL A 315 -10.43 -15.03 15.52
CA VAL A 315 -10.66 -15.58 14.18
C VAL A 315 -9.43 -15.35 13.30
N THR A 316 -9.05 -16.38 12.56
CA THR A 316 -8.04 -16.33 11.51
C THR A 316 -8.73 -16.45 10.15
N VAL A 317 -8.48 -15.47 9.27
CA VAL A 317 -8.81 -15.57 7.84
C VAL A 317 -7.51 -15.81 7.08
N SER A 318 -7.42 -16.90 6.33
CA SER A 318 -6.22 -17.24 5.54
C SER A 318 -6.59 -17.54 4.08
N VAL A 319 -5.59 -17.65 3.21
CA VAL A 319 -5.79 -17.94 1.78
C VAL A 319 -5.24 -19.33 1.47
N ARG A 320 -6.06 -20.20 0.86
CA ARG A 320 -5.63 -21.53 0.43
C ARG A 320 -4.91 -21.50 -0.91
N ASN A 321 -5.54 -20.86 -1.89
CA ASN A 321 -5.08 -20.71 -3.26
C ASN A 321 -5.91 -19.62 -3.96
N TYR A 322 -5.48 -19.25 -5.17
CA TYR A 322 -6.20 -18.34 -6.05
C TYR A 322 -6.04 -18.78 -7.51
N ILE A 323 -6.94 -18.29 -8.36
CA ILE A 323 -6.91 -18.45 -9.82
C ILE A 323 -7.14 -17.07 -10.42
N ILE A 324 -6.19 -16.60 -11.23
CA ILE A 324 -6.35 -15.36 -12.01
C ILE A 324 -7.23 -15.70 -13.21
N GLU A 325 -8.42 -15.13 -13.27
CA GLU A 325 -9.39 -15.40 -14.33
C GLU A 325 -9.11 -14.55 -15.56
N ALA A 326 -8.81 -13.27 -15.36
CA ALA A 326 -8.48 -12.34 -16.43
C ALA A 326 -7.53 -11.25 -15.94
N VAL A 327 -6.76 -10.70 -16.89
CA VAL A 327 -5.99 -9.47 -16.72
C VAL A 327 -6.24 -8.60 -17.94
N THR A 328 -6.35 -7.29 -17.75
CA THR A 328 -6.48 -6.32 -18.85
C THR A 328 -5.66 -5.09 -18.50
N ALA A 329 -4.82 -4.61 -19.42
CA ALA A 329 -4.18 -3.30 -19.30
C ALA A 329 -5.00 -2.30 -20.11
N ASN A 330 -5.43 -1.22 -19.46
CA ASN A 330 -6.13 -0.11 -20.08
C ASN A 330 -5.10 0.99 -20.32
N MET A 331 -4.57 1.04 -21.53
CA MET A 331 -3.52 1.98 -21.90
C MET A 331 -4.16 3.22 -22.51
N CYS A 332 -4.00 4.35 -21.85
CA CYS A 332 -4.39 5.65 -22.36
C CYS A 332 -3.30 6.19 -23.27
N GLY A 333 -3.66 6.81 -24.39
CA GLY A 333 -2.68 7.36 -25.30
C GLY A 333 -3.28 8.13 -26.47
N TYR A 334 -2.40 8.68 -27.28
CA TYR A 334 -2.76 9.49 -28.44
C TYR A 334 -1.70 9.39 -29.53
N LYS A 335 -2.07 9.82 -30.74
CA LYS A 335 -1.12 9.99 -31.83
C LYS A 335 -0.61 11.42 -31.88
N ALA A 336 0.61 11.59 -32.35
CA ALA A 336 1.25 12.89 -32.47
C ALA A 336 1.49 13.22 -33.94
N SER A 337 1.49 14.51 -34.28
CA SER A 337 1.78 14.91 -35.65
C SER A 337 3.17 14.47 -36.08
N GLU A 338 3.31 14.10 -37.36
CA GLU A 338 4.60 13.69 -37.92
C GLU A 338 5.68 14.76 -37.72
N SER A 339 5.30 16.05 -37.81
CA SER A 339 6.20 17.18 -37.54
C SER A 339 6.73 17.21 -36.11
N CYS A 340 5.90 16.83 -35.13
CA CYS A 340 6.27 16.75 -33.74
C CYS A 340 7.17 15.55 -33.48
N LEU A 341 6.79 14.37 -33.97
CA LEU A 341 7.60 13.14 -33.85
C LEU A 341 8.99 13.32 -34.45
N ASN A 342 9.10 13.92 -35.64
CA ASN A 342 10.39 14.20 -36.28
C ASN A 342 11.26 15.15 -35.47
N ARG A 343 10.67 16.17 -34.83
CA ARG A 343 11.41 17.11 -33.97
C ARG A 343 11.96 16.42 -32.73
N VAL A 344 11.14 15.60 -32.08
CA VAL A 344 11.54 14.86 -30.88
C VAL A 344 12.58 13.79 -31.21
N HIS A 345 12.40 13.08 -32.33
CA HIS A 345 13.39 12.12 -32.83
C HIS A 345 14.75 12.80 -33.10
N GLN A 346 14.76 13.93 -33.81
CA GLN A 346 16.01 14.68 -34.08
C GLN A 346 16.69 15.15 -32.80
N PHE A 347 15.91 15.61 -31.81
CA PHE A 347 16.44 16.10 -30.55
C PHE A 347 17.12 14.99 -29.72
N TYR A 348 16.50 13.81 -29.63
CA TYR A 348 17.05 12.68 -28.88
C TYR A 348 17.97 11.76 -29.70
N GLN A 349 18.20 12.05 -30.98
CA GLN A 349 19.08 11.23 -31.82
C GLN A 349 20.52 11.18 -31.28
N SER A 350 20.98 12.28 -30.68
CA SER A 350 22.33 12.39 -30.09
C SER A 350 22.33 12.47 -28.56
N ARG A 351 21.18 12.37 -27.90
CA ARG A 351 21.03 12.56 -26.44
C ARG A 351 20.02 11.59 -25.86
N PRO A 352 20.30 10.94 -24.72
CA PRO A 352 19.28 10.15 -24.05
C PRO A 352 18.17 11.05 -23.49
N PHE A 353 16.96 10.50 -23.39
CA PHE A 353 15.82 11.08 -22.68
C PHE A 353 15.82 10.54 -21.25
N PRO A 354 16.21 11.35 -20.24
CA PRO A 354 16.22 10.94 -18.85
C PRO A 354 14.83 11.10 -18.22
N VAL A 355 14.34 10.08 -17.51
CA VAL A 355 13.20 10.19 -16.59
C VAL A 355 13.66 9.76 -15.21
N PRO A 356 13.60 10.63 -14.19
CA PRO A 356 13.89 10.24 -12.81
C PRO A 356 12.97 9.09 -12.36
N ALA A 357 13.49 8.21 -11.52
CA ALA A 357 12.76 7.12 -10.92
C ALA A 357 13.34 6.83 -9.54
N GLN A 358 12.65 5.99 -8.76
CA GLN A 358 13.16 5.53 -7.48
C GLN A 358 12.98 4.03 -7.38
N ARG A 359 13.79 3.43 -6.52
CA ARG A 359 13.73 2.01 -6.19
C ARG A 359 13.91 1.83 -4.70
N ILE A 360 13.11 0.93 -4.12
CA ILE A 360 13.27 0.52 -2.73
C ILE A 360 13.87 -0.87 -2.66
N GLU A 361 14.91 -1.05 -1.86
CA GLU A 361 15.47 -2.37 -1.55
C GLU A 361 15.20 -2.74 -0.09
N SER A 362 14.56 -3.88 0.15
CA SER A 362 14.25 -4.36 1.51
C SER A 362 15.26 -5.42 1.96
N GLN A 363 15.72 -5.31 3.21
CA GLN A 363 16.66 -6.22 3.85
C GLN A 363 16.29 -6.43 5.31
N VAL A 364 16.23 -7.69 5.74
CA VAL A 364 15.89 -8.06 7.12
C VAL A 364 17.14 -8.03 7.99
N PHE A 365 17.06 -7.36 9.15
CA PHE A 365 18.17 -7.37 10.10
C PHE A 365 18.43 -8.79 10.66
N PRO A 366 19.68 -9.14 11.04
CA PRO A 366 19.99 -10.50 11.50
C PRO A 366 19.36 -10.90 12.84
N SER A 367 19.09 -9.93 13.72
CA SER A 367 18.59 -10.19 15.09
C SER A 367 17.28 -9.47 15.35
N ALA A 368 16.35 -10.18 16.00
CA ALA A 368 15.09 -9.64 16.47
C ALA A 368 15.24 -8.83 17.77
N ALA A 369 14.17 -8.15 18.16
CA ALA A 369 14.10 -7.44 19.43
C ALA A 369 14.26 -8.40 20.62
N SER A 370 14.86 -7.90 21.70
CA SER A 370 14.91 -8.56 23.01
C SER A 370 14.06 -7.78 24.01
N SER A 371 13.88 -8.32 25.22
CA SER A 371 13.21 -7.60 26.32
C SER A 371 13.92 -6.30 26.74
N ALA A 372 15.19 -6.13 26.37
CA ALA A 372 15.96 -4.90 26.60
C ALA A 372 15.84 -3.90 25.43
N GLY A 373 15.20 -4.28 24.33
CA GLY A 373 15.10 -3.50 23.10
C GLY A 373 15.83 -4.12 21.91
N ILE A 374 16.04 -3.30 20.89
CA ILE A 374 16.68 -3.67 19.62
C ILE A 374 18.12 -3.18 19.65
N LYS A 375 19.05 -4.08 19.32
CA LYS A 375 20.41 -3.74 18.92
C LYS A 375 20.87 -4.76 17.89
N THR A 376 20.90 -4.39 16.63
CA THR A 376 21.20 -5.29 15.52
C THR A 376 22.02 -4.58 14.47
N THR A 377 22.92 -5.30 13.82
CA THR A 377 23.87 -4.74 12.86
C THR A 377 23.91 -5.59 11.61
N GLN A 378 23.94 -4.94 10.45
CA GLN A 378 24.18 -5.60 9.17
C GLN A 378 25.18 -4.81 8.34
N ASN A 379 25.95 -5.50 7.50
CA ASN A 379 26.94 -4.87 6.62
C ASN A 379 26.43 -4.91 5.20
N ILE A 380 26.11 -3.75 4.64
CA ILE A 380 25.54 -3.63 3.30
C ILE A 380 26.23 -2.47 2.57
N PRO A 381 26.41 -2.55 1.24
CA PRO A 381 26.79 -1.38 0.47
C PRO A 381 25.58 -0.44 0.35
N LEU A 382 25.83 0.85 0.49
CA LEU A 382 24.87 1.91 0.19
C LEU A 382 25.31 2.58 -1.10
N SER A 383 24.38 2.77 -2.03
CA SER A 383 24.61 3.44 -3.32
C SER A 383 23.53 4.49 -3.48
N HIS A 384 23.89 5.77 -3.39
CA HIS A 384 22.97 6.89 -3.60
C HIS A 384 21.67 6.81 -2.79
N VAL A 385 21.77 6.46 -1.50
CA VAL A 385 20.58 6.28 -0.64
C VAL A 385 20.05 7.62 -0.15
N THR A 386 18.83 7.97 -0.57
CA THR A 386 18.15 9.22 -0.20
C THR A 386 17.52 9.14 1.18
N ASP A 387 16.80 8.04 1.42
CA ASP A 387 16.07 7.76 2.66
C ASP A 387 16.26 6.30 3.08
N MET A 388 16.21 6.07 4.39
CA MET A 388 16.10 4.73 4.98
C MET A 388 14.76 4.60 5.70
N CYS A 389 14.00 3.57 5.36
CA CYS A 389 12.74 3.24 6.01
C CYS A 389 12.92 2.02 6.94
N LEU A 390 12.32 2.06 8.14
CA LEU A 390 12.32 0.94 9.08
C LEU A 390 10.91 0.40 9.29
N LEU A 391 10.77 -0.91 9.15
CA LEU A 391 9.52 -1.64 9.39
C LEU A 391 9.68 -2.59 10.58
N PHE A 392 8.59 -2.72 11.35
CA PHE A 392 8.56 -3.46 12.62
C PHE A 392 7.48 -4.54 12.59
N PRO A 393 7.70 -5.66 11.88
CA PRO A 393 6.75 -6.76 11.86
C PRO A 393 6.58 -7.39 13.25
N LYS A 394 5.34 -7.71 13.63
CA LYS A 394 4.99 -8.49 14.84
C LYS A 394 4.68 -9.96 14.53
N ASP A 395 4.57 -10.30 13.26
CA ASP A 395 4.36 -11.65 12.75
C ASP A 395 5.13 -11.79 11.44
N ALA A 396 5.63 -12.99 11.14
CA ALA A 396 6.30 -13.27 9.87
C ALA A 396 5.38 -13.08 8.64
N ARG A 397 4.06 -13.06 8.85
CA ARG A 397 3.05 -12.83 7.82
C ARG A 397 2.81 -11.35 7.53
N HIS A 398 3.22 -10.43 8.40
CA HIS A 398 3.00 -9.00 8.20
C HIS A 398 3.81 -8.51 6.99
N VAL A 399 3.10 -7.96 6.01
CA VAL A 399 3.67 -7.38 4.78
C VAL A 399 3.16 -5.96 4.52
N THR A 400 1.96 -5.62 4.99
CA THR A 400 1.32 -4.28 4.86
C THR A 400 0.69 -3.78 6.17
N CYS A 401 0.73 -4.58 7.24
CA CYS A 401 0.24 -4.22 8.57
C CYS A 401 1.40 -4.06 9.57
N TYR A 402 1.90 -2.84 9.72
CA TYR A 402 2.99 -2.50 10.65
C TYR A 402 2.51 -1.50 11.70
N GLU A 403 2.83 -1.77 12.95
CA GLU A 403 2.49 -0.89 14.08
C GLU A 403 3.73 -0.24 14.66
N ASN A 404 3.55 0.92 15.30
CA ASN A 404 4.60 1.58 16.06
C ASN A 404 5.15 0.65 17.16
N PRO A 405 6.48 0.42 17.23
CA PRO A 405 7.06 -0.43 18.26
C PRO A 405 6.97 0.19 19.66
N CYS A 406 6.70 1.50 19.77
CA CYS A 406 6.70 2.31 20.99
C CYS A 406 8.07 2.31 21.69
N TYR A 407 9.11 2.72 20.96
CA TYR A 407 10.50 2.67 21.40
C TYR A 407 11.09 4.09 21.52
N PHE A 408 12.06 4.27 22.41
CA PHE A 408 12.87 5.47 22.55
C PHE A 408 14.35 5.16 22.28
N ASP A 409 15.16 6.20 22.13
CA ASP A 409 16.55 6.09 21.66
C ASP A 409 16.68 5.37 20.31
N MET A 410 15.65 5.47 19.47
CA MET A 410 15.63 4.89 18.13
C MET A 410 16.56 5.68 17.21
N GLN A 411 17.62 5.03 16.70
CA GLN A 411 18.56 5.59 15.73
C GLN A 411 19.20 4.50 14.87
N ILE A 412 19.64 4.89 13.68
CA ILE A 412 20.61 4.12 12.90
C ILE A 412 22.01 4.73 13.11
N ASN A 413 23.03 3.90 13.31
CA ASN A 413 24.43 4.30 13.21
C ASN A 413 25.04 3.67 11.96
N THR A 414 25.61 4.50 11.09
CA THR A 414 26.38 4.07 9.92
C THR A 414 27.53 5.04 9.68
N MET A 415 28.68 4.54 9.24
CA MET A 415 29.91 5.35 9.03
C MET A 415 30.29 6.23 10.24
N ASN A 416 30.14 5.70 11.46
CA ASN A 416 30.36 6.42 12.72
C ASN A 416 29.49 7.68 12.91
N ARG A 417 28.35 7.77 12.22
CA ARG A 417 27.37 8.85 12.33
C ARG A 417 25.99 8.28 12.68
N ASN A 418 25.28 8.98 13.56
CA ASN A 418 23.90 8.66 13.88
C ASN A 418 22.93 9.36 12.92
N PHE A 419 21.86 8.65 12.56
CA PHE A 419 20.74 9.13 11.77
C PHE A 419 19.42 8.81 12.51
N PRO A 420 18.66 9.84 12.94
CA PRO A 420 19.10 11.24 13.06
C PRO A 420 20.21 11.40 14.11
N ASP A 421 20.81 12.59 14.20
CA ASP A 421 21.93 12.89 15.10
C ASP A 421 21.57 12.81 16.59
N PHE A 422 20.29 12.96 16.92
CA PHE A 422 19.74 12.76 18.27
C PHE A 422 18.85 11.50 18.36
N PRO A 423 18.71 10.91 19.55
CA PRO A 423 17.83 9.77 19.76
C PRO A 423 16.34 10.10 19.61
N MET A 424 15.61 9.32 18.80
CA MET A 424 14.15 9.51 18.63
C MET A 424 13.33 8.73 19.66
N ASN A 425 12.19 9.30 20.06
CA ASN A 425 11.12 8.63 20.79
C ASN A 425 9.90 8.54 19.87
N THR A 426 9.47 7.32 19.52
CA THR A 426 8.43 7.11 18.50
C THR A 426 7.02 7.53 18.92
N LEU A 427 6.83 8.06 20.13
CA LEU A 427 5.53 8.56 20.63
C LEU A 427 5.53 10.05 20.95
N ASN A 428 6.62 10.79 20.67
CA ASN A 428 6.68 12.22 21.00
C ASN A 428 6.30 13.11 19.80
N GLU A 429 5.96 14.37 20.11
CA GLU A 429 5.60 15.39 19.12
C GLU A 429 6.71 15.66 18.10
N GLN A 430 7.97 15.60 18.55
CA GLN A 430 9.13 15.82 17.69
C GLN A 430 9.22 14.75 16.59
N PHE A 431 9.06 13.48 16.95
CA PHE A 431 9.05 12.36 16.02
C PHE A 431 7.91 12.50 15.01
N PHE A 432 6.70 12.82 15.49
CA PHE A 432 5.55 13.05 14.60
C PHE A 432 5.86 14.12 13.54
N THR A 433 6.33 15.30 13.95
CA THR A 433 6.69 16.37 13.03
C THR A 433 7.80 15.97 12.07
N MET A 434 8.83 15.26 12.55
CA MET A 434 9.91 14.78 11.69
C MET A 434 9.42 13.81 10.62
N GLN A 435 8.53 12.88 10.97
CA GLN A 435 8.00 11.91 10.00
C GLN A 435 7.13 12.60 8.94
N LEU A 436 6.32 13.60 9.31
CA LEU A 436 5.57 14.39 8.32
C LEU A 436 6.52 15.18 7.41
N GLN A 437 7.55 15.82 7.96
CA GLN A 437 8.56 16.56 7.19
C GLN A 437 9.37 15.66 6.25
N ALA A 438 9.77 14.49 6.74
CA ALA A 438 10.55 13.53 5.96
C ALA A 438 9.78 13.03 4.74
N ASN A 439 8.46 12.89 4.88
CA ASN A 439 7.58 12.40 3.83
C ASN A 439 6.86 13.52 3.06
N ASN A 440 7.23 14.80 3.26
CA ASN A 440 6.63 15.98 2.63
C ASN A 440 5.11 16.15 2.88
N LEU A 441 4.63 15.75 4.06
CA LEU A 441 3.23 15.81 4.52
C LEU A 441 3.00 16.89 5.61
N ASP A 442 3.90 17.86 5.74
CA ASP A 442 3.90 18.89 6.80
C ASP A 442 3.35 20.26 6.35
N ASN A 443 3.01 20.43 5.06
CA ASN A 443 2.63 21.72 4.47
C ASN A 443 1.30 21.66 3.69
N ILE A 444 1.34 21.68 2.35
CA ILE A 444 0.10 21.63 1.53
C ILE A 444 -0.51 20.24 1.51
N PHE A 445 0.34 19.22 1.56
CA PHE A 445 -0.12 17.85 1.55
C PHE A 445 -0.36 17.42 2.97
N GLU A 446 -1.54 16.86 3.19
CA GLU A 446 -1.97 16.32 4.48
C GLU A 446 -1.81 14.79 4.44
N ALA A 447 -1.40 14.21 5.57
CA ALA A 447 -1.41 12.78 5.77
C ALA A 447 -2.86 12.26 5.93
N CYS A 448 -3.06 10.97 5.66
CA CYS A 448 -4.32 10.31 6.01
C CYS A 448 -4.38 10.04 7.52
N ASP A 449 -5.60 10.02 8.05
CA ASP A 449 -5.89 9.78 9.46
C ASP A 449 -5.21 8.49 9.98
N GLU A 450 -5.22 7.41 9.18
CA GLU A 450 -4.55 6.14 9.55
C GLU A 450 -3.03 6.26 9.69
N TYR A 451 -2.39 7.09 8.86
CA TYR A 451 -0.94 7.30 8.94
C TYR A 451 -0.61 8.16 10.16
N GLU A 452 -1.35 9.26 10.36
CA GLU A 452 -1.18 10.12 11.54
C GLU A 452 -1.42 9.37 12.85
N ASP A 453 -2.51 8.61 12.91
CA ASP A 453 -2.87 7.80 14.07
C ASP A 453 -1.79 6.77 14.40
N SER A 454 -1.19 6.14 13.37
CA SER A 454 -0.09 5.19 13.55
C SER A 454 1.17 5.82 14.18
N LEU A 455 1.40 7.12 13.95
CA LEU A 455 2.53 7.86 14.49
C LEU A 455 2.24 8.42 15.88
N ALA A 456 1.03 8.95 16.11
CA ALA A 456 0.71 9.76 17.28
C ALA A 456 0.04 8.98 18.42
N THR A 457 -0.67 7.89 18.13
CA THR A 457 -1.54 7.24 19.13
C THR A 457 -0.75 6.31 20.05
N PRO A 458 -0.73 6.56 21.38
CA PRO A 458 -0.11 5.64 22.32
C PRO A 458 -0.78 4.26 22.32
N ARG A 459 0.02 3.19 22.41
CA ARG A 459 -0.46 1.79 22.40
C ARG A 459 -0.60 1.17 23.79
N ALA A 460 0.00 1.80 24.79
CA ALA A 460 -0.03 1.35 26.16
C ALA A 460 0.22 2.51 27.13
N ASN A 461 0.12 2.20 28.42
CA ASN A 461 0.65 3.02 29.51
C ASN A 461 1.40 2.13 30.51
N LYS A 462 1.79 2.70 31.66
CA LYS A 462 2.55 2.00 32.70
C LYS A 462 1.86 0.78 33.32
N THR A 463 0.55 0.59 33.10
CA THR A 463 -0.23 -0.48 33.74
C THR A 463 -0.94 -1.41 32.77
N ARG A 464 -1.26 -0.97 31.54
CA ARG A 464 -1.98 -1.79 30.56
C ARG A 464 -1.70 -1.38 29.12
N ARG A 465 -1.99 -2.32 28.21
CA ARG A 465 -2.12 -2.05 26.77
C ARG A 465 -3.51 -1.48 26.46
N TYR A 466 -3.62 -0.74 25.37
CA TYR A 466 -4.88 -0.21 24.89
C TYR A 466 -5.42 -1.04 23.72
N ASN A 467 -6.75 -1.17 23.69
CA ASN A 467 -7.41 -1.72 22.51
C ASN A 467 -7.38 -0.68 21.38
N PRO A 468 -7.25 -1.11 20.12
CA PRO A 468 -7.30 -0.19 19.01
C PRO A 468 -8.70 0.45 18.88
N VAL A 469 -8.74 1.76 18.57
CA VAL A 469 -9.98 2.49 18.26
C VAL A 469 -10.02 3.03 16.82
N SER A 470 -8.92 2.94 16.09
CA SER A 470 -8.74 3.20 14.66
C SER A 470 -7.65 2.27 14.10
N ASP A 471 -7.37 2.36 12.80
CA ASP A 471 -6.26 1.61 12.20
C ASP A 471 -4.91 2.26 12.52
N TYR A 472 -3.97 1.45 13.02
CA TYR A 472 -2.61 1.87 13.35
C TYR A 472 -1.57 1.10 12.55
N THR A 473 -1.99 0.44 11.46
CA THR A 473 -1.19 -0.56 10.76
C THR A 473 -0.42 0.01 9.58
N SER A 474 -0.44 1.34 9.40
CA SER A 474 0.27 2.07 8.35
C SER A 474 1.60 2.67 8.86
N PHE A 475 2.23 2.07 9.87
CA PHE A 475 3.43 2.64 10.50
C PHE A 475 4.73 2.24 9.81
N PHE A 476 5.61 3.20 9.59
CA PHE A 476 7.04 2.98 9.37
C PHE A 476 7.83 4.22 9.81
N ILE A 477 9.15 4.09 9.93
CA ILE A 477 10.02 5.23 10.24
C ILE A 477 10.83 5.58 9.00
N THR A 478 10.65 6.80 8.47
CA THR A 478 11.54 7.41 7.47
C THR A 478 12.69 8.12 8.18
N ILE A 479 13.91 7.80 7.76
CA ILE A 479 15.15 8.43 8.20
C ILE A 479 15.80 9.06 6.96
N GLN A 480 15.74 10.38 6.89
CA GLN A 480 16.34 11.12 5.79
C GLN A 480 17.87 11.04 5.87
N CYS A 481 18.49 10.53 4.82
CA CYS A 481 19.94 10.51 4.67
C CYS A 481 20.43 11.77 3.94
N GLU A 482 19.56 12.36 3.11
CA GLU A 482 19.78 13.62 2.41
C GLU A 482 19.18 14.84 3.11
N ARG A 483 19.63 16.03 2.68
CA ARG A 483 19.02 17.30 3.09
C ARG A 483 17.79 17.59 2.25
N ASN A 484 16.67 17.90 2.89
CA ASN A 484 15.51 18.49 2.21
C ASN A 484 15.88 19.92 1.72
N CYS A 485 16.30 20.05 0.46
CA CYS A 485 16.80 21.32 -0.10
C CYS A 485 15.68 22.06 -0.85
N ASN A 486 15.40 23.29 -0.39
CA ASN A 486 14.58 24.27 -1.11
C ASN A 486 15.36 24.85 -2.32
N GLY A 487 15.61 24.04 -3.34
CA GLY A 487 15.87 24.50 -4.72
C GLY A 487 17.31 24.85 -5.14
N ALA A 488 18.40 24.38 -4.50
CA ALA A 488 19.74 24.75 -5.01
C ALA A 488 20.96 23.85 -4.74
N LEU A 489 20.87 22.71 -4.03
CA LEU A 489 22.03 21.83 -3.82
C LEU A 489 21.56 20.37 -3.79
N THR A 490 21.73 19.67 -4.90
CA THR A 490 21.56 18.22 -5.02
C THR A 490 22.66 17.51 -4.24
N PHE A 491 22.30 16.47 -3.49
CA PHE A 491 23.24 15.57 -2.83
C PHE A 491 23.11 14.21 -3.53
N ASP A 492 24.20 13.51 -3.77
CA ASP A 492 24.20 12.22 -4.50
C ASP A 492 23.79 11.04 -3.59
N GLY A 493 22.98 11.27 -2.56
CA GLY A 493 22.64 10.27 -1.55
C GLY A 493 23.79 9.86 -0.64
N LEU A 494 23.45 9.02 0.33
CA LEU A 494 24.44 8.33 1.14
C LEU A 494 25.06 7.21 0.29
N ASP A 495 26.30 7.41 -0.15
CA ASP A 495 27.04 6.46 -0.97
C ASP A 495 28.31 5.98 -0.25
N THR A 496 28.55 4.68 -0.35
CA THR A 496 29.73 3.98 0.20
C THR A 496 30.67 3.49 -0.90
N GLN A 497 30.40 3.82 -2.17
CA GLN A 497 31.20 3.44 -3.34
C GLN A 497 31.40 1.91 -3.41
N ASN A 498 30.30 1.17 -3.23
CA ASN A 498 30.28 -0.30 -3.17
C ASN A 498 31.05 -0.93 -2.00
N GLN A 499 31.45 -0.15 -0.98
CA GLN A 499 32.06 -0.70 0.22
C GLN A 499 31.00 -1.11 1.24
N ASN A 500 31.11 -2.35 1.74
CA ASN A 500 30.26 -2.82 2.81
C ASN A 500 30.45 -1.95 4.06
N THR A 501 29.37 -1.33 4.51
CA THR A 501 29.36 -0.49 5.70
C THR A 501 28.40 -1.05 6.73
N SER A 502 28.80 -0.98 8.00
CA SER A 502 27.97 -1.40 9.13
C SER A 502 26.82 -0.42 9.34
N ILE A 503 25.61 -0.94 9.32
CA ILE A 503 24.37 -0.25 9.70
C ILE A 503 23.87 -0.89 10.99
N GLU A 504 23.97 -0.18 12.10
CA GLU A 504 23.46 -0.60 13.40
C GLU A 504 22.13 0.09 13.70
N LEU A 505 21.06 -0.67 13.90
CA LEU A 505 19.81 -0.20 14.46
C LEU A 505 19.81 -0.43 15.97
N LYS A 506 19.48 0.61 16.73
CA LYS A 506 19.30 0.54 18.19
C LYS A 506 18.01 1.22 18.63
N GLY A 507 17.46 0.76 19.75
CA GLY A 507 16.40 1.43 20.49
C GLY A 507 15.89 0.60 21.66
N HIS A 508 15.21 1.26 22.60
CA HIS A 508 14.75 0.67 23.86
C HIS A 508 13.23 0.79 24.00
N PRO A 509 12.56 -0.19 24.60
CA PRO A 509 11.10 -0.16 24.72
C PRO A 509 10.68 0.94 25.71
N ILE A 510 9.69 1.77 25.32
CA ILE A 510 9.08 2.76 26.22
C ILE A 510 8.29 2.04 27.33
N PHE A 511 7.66 0.93 26.98
CA PHE A 511 6.90 0.07 27.88
C PHE A 511 7.60 -1.28 28.00
N ALA A 512 7.93 -1.70 29.21
CA ALA A 512 8.68 -2.94 29.45
C ALA A 512 7.84 -4.01 30.15
N GLY A 513 8.27 -5.28 30.04
CA GLY A 513 7.56 -6.42 30.63
C GLY A 513 6.25 -6.72 29.90
N GLU A 514 5.21 -7.13 30.63
CA GLU A 514 3.92 -7.55 30.06
C GLU A 514 3.23 -6.47 29.21
N ILE A 515 3.57 -5.20 29.39
CA ILE A 515 2.99 -4.07 28.64
C ILE A 515 3.80 -3.69 27.38
N ASP A 516 4.92 -4.36 27.09
CA ASP A 516 5.68 -4.14 25.84
C ASP A 516 4.87 -4.58 24.62
N THR A 517 4.47 -3.63 23.78
CA THR A 517 3.57 -3.85 22.65
C THR A 517 4.25 -4.43 21.41
N TYR A 518 5.59 -4.48 21.38
CA TYR A 518 6.35 -5.00 20.24
C TYR A 518 7.04 -6.33 20.56
N TYR A 519 7.80 -6.41 21.66
CA TYR A 519 8.53 -7.63 22.02
C TYR A 519 7.60 -8.75 22.51
N ASN A 520 6.59 -8.41 23.31
CA ASN A 520 5.60 -9.36 23.80
C ASN A 520 4.34 -9.25 22.94
N VAL A 521 4.37 -9.79 21.72
CA VAL A 521 3.30 -9.58 20.72
C VAL A 521 1.94 -10.01 21.24
N ASP A 522 1.86 -11.19 21.86
CA ASP A 522 0.65 -11.74 22.45
C ASP A 522 0.91 -12.33 23.84
N THR A 523 -0.17 -12.78 24.49
CA THR A 523 -0.12 -13.43 25.81
C THR A 523 0.40 -14.87 25.77
N ASN A 524 0.62 -15.44 24.58
CA ASN A 524 1.14 -16.78 24.39
C ASN A 524 2.68 -16.82 24.30
N GLY A 525 3.34 -15.69 24.55
CA GLY A 525 4.80 -15.58 24.49
C GLY A 525 5.36 -15.49 23.08
N LYS A 526 4.54 -15.04 22.11
CA LYS A 526 5.03 -14.77 20.75
C LYS A 526 5.93 -13.54 20.73
N HIS A 527 7.08 -13.68 20.08
CA HIS A 527 8.06 -12.61 19.86
C HIS A 527 8.08 -12.18 18.40
N PRO A 528 8.42 -10.91 18.11
CA PRO A 528 8.43 -10.38 16.76
C PRO A 528 9.60 -10.95 15.94
N PRO A 529 9.44 -11.10 14.61
CA PRO A 529 10.57 -11.28 13.71
C PRO A 529 11.49 -10.04 13.69
N PRO A 530 12.71 -10.15 13.11
CA PRO A 530 13.61 -9.02 13.03
C PRO A 530 13.03 -7.82 12.26
N PRO A 531 13.40 -6.58 12.65
CA PRO A 531 13.06 -5.39 11.89
C PRO A 531 13.59 -5.46 10.45
N ILE A 532 12.96 -4.70 9.56
CA ILE A 532 13.34 -4.63 8.13
C ILE A 532 13.87 -3.23 7.87
N LEU A 533 15.03 -3.16 7.23
CA LEU A 533 15.58 -1.94 6.65
C LEU A 533 15.20 -1.88 5.17
N CYS A 534 14.64 -0.76 4.75
CA CYS A 534 14.39 -0.44 3.36
C CYS A 534 15.26 0.75 2.97
N THR A 535 16.07 0.65 1.93
CA THR A 535 16.86 1.76 1.39
C THR A 535 16.20 2.29 0.13
N VAL A 536 15.98 3.60 0.06
CA VAL A 536 15.43 4.30 -1.10
C VAL A 536 16.59 4.80 -1.94
N HIS A 537 16.59 4.47 -3.22
CA HIS A 537 17.64 4.82 -4.18
C HIS A 537 17.05 5.67 -5.30
N ASP A 538 17.75 6.75 -5.64
CA ASP A 538 17.46 7.48 -6.87
C ASP A 538 17.99 6.70 -8.07
N THR A 539 17.16 6.61 -9.10
CA THR A 539 17.41 5.84 -10.32
C THR A 539 16.93 6.62 -11.52
N PHE A 540 17.35 6.23 -12.73
CA PHE A 540 17.01 6.97 -13.93
C PHE A 540 16.65 6.04 -15.07
N TRP A 541 15.52 6.31 -15.71
CA TRP A 541 15.29 5.80 -17.05
C TRP A 541 16.08 6.60 -18.07
N LEU A 542 16.80 5.91 -18.94
CA LEU A 542 17.52 6.50 -20.06
C LEU A 542 17.03 5.87 -21.36
N PHE A 543 16.28 6.64 -22.13
CA PHE A 543 15.81 6.21 -23.44
C PHE A 543 16.63 6.84 -24.56
N SER A 544 16.82 6.14 -25.66
CA SER A 544 17.39 6.72 -26.88
C SER A 544 16.68 6.16 -28.10
N PRO A 545 16.40 6.96 -29.14
CA PRO A 545 15.93 6.47 -30.44
C PRO A 545 17.05 5.75 -31.23
N ALA A 546 18.30 5.74 -30.75
CA ALA A 546 19.41 5.06 -31.40
C ALA A 546 19.15 3.55 -31.56
N SER A 547 19.68 2.97 -32.65
CA SER A 547 19.47 1.55 -33.01
C SER A 547 17.99 1.14 -33.05
N GLY A 548 17.15 2.10 -33.43
CA GLY A 548 15.71 1.97 -33.53
C GLY A 548 14.97 2.23 -32.23
N GLY A 549 15.63 2.42 -31.09
CA GLY A 549 15.03 2.55 -29.75
C GLY A 549 15.75 1.66 -28.73
N SER A 550 16.38 2.24 -27.72
CA SER A 550 16.99 1.56 -26.56
C SER A 550 16.47 2.14 -25.25
N CYS A 551 16.41 1.29 -24.23
CA CYS A 551 16.02 1.64 -22.87
C CYS A 551 17.03 1.06 -21.87
N LEU A 552 17.52 1.90 -20.96
CA LEU A 552 18.34 1.51 -19.82
C LEU A 552 17.68 2.04 -18.54
N TYR A 553 17.64 1.21 -17.50
CA TYR A 553 17.26 1.64 -16.16
C TYR A 553 18.52 1.71 -15.31
N ASP A 554 19.02 2.93 -15.12
CA ASP A 554 20.27 3.22 -14.44
C ASP A 554 20.07 3.24 -12.93
N THR A 555 20.86 2.42 -12.26
CA THR A 555 20.88 2.24 -10.80
C THR A 555 22.26 2.55 -10.22
N THR A 556 23.18 3.03 -11.06
CA THR A 556 24.61 3.13 -10.75
C THR A 556 25.13 4.55 -10.76
N HIS A 557 24.59 5.41 -11.61
CA HIS A 557 25.05 6.78 -11.74
C HIS A 557 24.26 7.74 -10.86
N SER A 558 24.95 8.75 -10.37
CA SER A 558 24.33 9.86 -9.65
C SER A 558 23.58 10.80 -10.60
N PHE A 559 22.73 11.66 -10.04
CA PHE A 559 21.99 12.66 -10.82
C PHE A 559 22.93 13.51 -11.69
N ASP A 560 24.00 14.06 -11.12
CA ASP A 560 24.95 14.91 -11.84
C ASP A 560 25.65 14.16 -12.98
N GLN A 561 25.95 12.88 -12.77
CA GLN A 561 26.55 12.04 -13.81
C GLN A 561 25.58 11.82 -14.98
N VAL A 562 24.30 11.54 -14.69
CA VAL A 562 23.26 11.38 -15.71
C VAL A 562 23.02 12.68 -16.47
N ILE A 563 22.92 13.81 -15.78
CA ILE A 563 22.72 15.11 -16.44
C ILE A 563 23.92 15.49 -17.33
N ASN A 564 25.15 15.20 -16.90
CA ASN A 564 26.33 15.42 -17.74
C ASN A 564 26.31 14.57 -19.02
N GLN A 565 25.77 13.34 -18.98
CA GLN A 565 25.60 12.51 -20.18
C GLN A 565 24.52 13.04 -21.15
N VAL A 566 23.54 13.80 -20.65
CA VAL A 566 22.43 14.34 -21.45
C VAL A 566 22.78 15.70 -22.05
N THR A 567 23.66 16.48 -21.39
CA THR A 567 23.97 17.87 -21.76
C THR A 567 25.15 18.03 -22.71
N VAL A 568 26.10 17.09 -22.70
CA VAL A 568 27.25 17.01 -23.63
C VAL A 568 26.80 16.30 -24.91
#